data_AF-A0A1P8NNJ3-F1
#
_entry.id   AF-A0A1P8NNJ3-F1
#
_cell.length_a   1.000
_cell.length_b   1.000
_cell.length_c   1.000
_cell.angle_alpha   90.00
_cell.angle_beta   90.00
_cell.angle_gamma   90.00
#
_symmetry.space_group_name_H-M   'P 1'
#
loop_
_entity.id
_entity.type
_entity.pdbx_description
1 polymer ?
#
loop_
_entity_poly.entity_id
_entity_poly.type
_entity_poly.pdbx_seq_one_letter_code
_entity_poly.pdbx_strand_id
1 'polypeptide(L)'
;MRIIRETLNNNKYCKLIKNSSTYKGIVIGWSLELAPPFLIKFQNNIFIRVIRVIGGLSLLLTISNNYLLAPKFIQYIIFFFALIQIIWMFIYYFIKTVYGIYTLIYKKEVFKIKK
;
A
#
# COMPACT_ATOMS: atom_id res chain seq x y z
N MET A 1 -31.56 26.53 -18.22
CA MET A 1 -31.12 26.99 -16.86
C MET A 1 -30.83 25.88 -15.84
N ARG A 2 -31.14 24.59 -16.10
CA ARG A 2 -30.84 23.47 -15.17
C ARG A 2 -29.36 23.10 -15.09
N ILE A 3 -28.69 23.04 -16.24
CA ILE A 3 -27.29 22.60 -16.38
C ILE A 3 -26.31 23.51 -15.62
N ILE A 4 -26.53 24.83 -15.65
CA ILE A 4 -25.69 25.81 -14.93
C ILE A 4 -25.83 25.66 -13.41
N ARG A 5 -27.00 25.23 -12.93
CA ARG A 5 -27.27 25.06 -11.50
C ARG A 5 -26.62 23.78 -10.96
N GLU A 6 -26.55 22.71 -11.77
CA GLU A 6 -25.84 21.48 -11.43
C GLU A 6 -24.32 21.65 -11.42
N THR A 7 -23.75 22.38 -12.38
CA THR A 7 -22.29 22.65 -12.41
C THR A 7 -21.85 23.53 -11.25
N LEU A 8 -22.63 24.54 -10.86
CA LEU A 8 -22.37 25.36 -9.68
C LEU A 8 -22.46 24.56 -8.37
N ASN A 9 -23.42 23.64 -8.26
CA ASN A 9 -23.56 22.79 -7.08
C ASN A 9 -22.37 21.82 -6.96
N ASN A 10 -22.01 21.13 -8.05
CA ASN A 10 -20.84 20.24 -8.10
C ASN A 10 -19.54 20.95 -7.70
N ASN A 11 -19.34 22.19 -8.15
CA ASN A 11 -18.16 22.98 -7.80
C ASN A 11 -18.14 23.35 -6.30
N LYS A 12 -19.31 23.62 -5.71
CA LYS A 12 -19.45 23.91 -4.28
C LYS A 12 -19.19 22.66 -3.41
N TYR A 13 -19.70 21.49 -3.81
CA TYR A 13 -19.43 20.22 -3.12
C TYR A 13 -17.95 19.82 -3.21
N CYS A 14 -17.33 19.95 -4.38
CA CYS A 14 -15.88 19.73 -4.53
C CYS A 14 -15.07 20.62 -3.59
N LYS A 15 -15.47 21.89 -3.41
CA LYS A 15 -14.80 22.81 -2.49
C LYS A 15 -14.98 22.41 -1.02
N LEU A 16 -16.16 21.92 -0.63
CA LEU A 16 -16.45 21.43 0.72
C LEU A 16 -15.70 20.14 1.05
N ILE A 17 -15.66 19.18 0.12
CA ILE A 17 -14.90 17.93 0.27
C ILE A 17 -13.42 18.24 0.41
N LYS A 18 -12.88 19.14 -0.42
CA LYS A 18 -11.48 19.58 -0.35
C LYS A 18 -11.13 20.27 0.97
N ASN A 19 -12.12 20.87 1.65
CA ASN A 19 -11.93 21.54 2.95
C ASN A 19 -12.27 20.67 4.16
N SER A 20 -12.83 19.48 3.96
CA SER A 20 -13.14 18.54 5.04
C SER A 20 -11.87 18.04 5.75
N SER A 21 -11.96 17.81 7.05
CA SER A 21 -10.85 17.31 7.88
C SER A 21 -10.41 15.91 7.47
N THR A 22 -11.34 15.09 7.00
CA THR A 22 -11.11 13.73 6.48
C THR A 22 -10.31 13.73 5.19
N TYR A 23 -10.63 14.59 4.21
CA TYR A 23 -9.85 14.70 2.98
C TYR A 23 -8.41 15.13 3.25
N LYS A 24 -8.22 16.13 4.12
CA LYS A 24 -6.87 16.56 4.54
C LYS A 24 -6.11 15.43 5.23
N GLY A 25 -6.78 14.68 6.12
CA GLY A 25 -6.19 13.51 6.78
C GLY A 25 -5.74 12.41 5.81
N ILE A 26 -6.53 12.11 4.77
CA ILE A 26 -6.19 11.12 3.74
C ILE A 26 -4.98 11.60 2.91
N VAL A 27 -4.98 12.85 2.46
CA VAL A 27 -3.87 13.42 1.68
C VAL A 27 -2.57 13.40 2.47
N ILE A 28 -2.61 13.78 3.75
CA ILE A 28 -1.44 13.74 4.65
C ILE A 28 -0.99 12.31 4.90
N GLY A 29 -1.94 11.39 5.14
CA GLY A 29 -1.63 9.97 5.32
C GLY A 29 -0.96 9.34 4.10
N TRP A 30 -1.29 9.81 2.90
CA TRP A 30 -0.68 9.33 1.65
C TRP A 30 0.70 9.96 1.39
N SER A 31 0.92 11.22 1.78
CA SER A 31 2.22 11.88 1.61
C SER A 31 3.25 11.50 2.67
N LEU A 32 2.83 10.96 3.82
CA LEU A 32 3.75 10.53 4.86
C LEU A 32 4.40 9.19 4.52
N GLU A 33 5.72 9.20 4.56
CA GLU A 33 6.55 8.00 4.49
C GLU A 33 6.46 7.24 5.82
N LEU A 34 5.42 6.42 5.98
CA LEU A 34 5.14 5.63 7.19
C LEU A 34 6.01 4.37 7.31
N ALA A 35 7.04 4.23 6.48
CA ALA A 35 7.97 3.11 6.56
C ALA A 35 9.23 3.53 7.33
N PRO A 36 9.73 2.71 8.26
CA PRO A 36 10.97 3.03 8.93
C PRO A 36 12.15 2.99 7.94
N PRO A 37 13.19 3.81 8.15
CA PRO A 37 14.30 3.97 7.21
C PRO A 37 15.09 2.68 6.96
N PHE A 38 15.18 1.79 7.96
CA PHE A 38 15.80 0.47 7.78
C PHE A 38 15.04 -0.40 6.77
N LEU A 39 13.72 -0.27 6.75
CA LEU A 39 12.83 -1.07 5.91
C LEU A 39 12.84 -0.59 4.47
N ILE A 40 12.99 0.73 4.26
CA ILE A 40 13.21 1.33 2.95
C ILE A 40 14.55 0.87 2.36
N LYS A 41 15.62 0.88 3.17
CA LYS A 41 16.94 0.35 2.75
C LYS A 41 16.86 -1.13 2.38
N PHE A 42 16.16 -1.92 3.19
CA PHE A 42 15.97 -3.34 2.92
C PHE A 42 15.17 -3.59 1.63
N GLN A 43 14.08 -2.85 1.40
CA GLN A 43 13.31 -2.94 0.16
C GLN A 43 14.06 -2.49 -1.09
N ASN A 44 15.02 -1.59 -0.95
CA ASN A 44 15.82 -1.11 -2.08
C ASN A 44 16.91 -2.09 -2.52
N ASN A 45 17.16 -3.15 -1.76
CA ASN A 45 18.12 -4.16 -2.13
C ASN A 45 17.63 -5.00 -3.33
N ILE A 46 18.51 -5.23 -4.30
CA ILE A 46 18.19 -5.88 -5.57
C ILE A 46 17.66 -7.31 -5.38
N PHE A 47 18.25 -8.06 -4.44
CA PHE A 47 17.84 -9.43 -4.16
C PHE A 47 16.40 -9.51 -3.68
N ILE A 48 16.01 -8.59 -2.79
CA ILE A 48 14.65 -8.51 -2.25
C ILE A 48 13.66 -8.06 -3.31
N ARG A 49 14.07 -7.19 -4.24
CA ARG A 49 13.22 -6.83 -5.39
C ARG A 49 12.95 -8.03 -6.29
N VAL A 50 13.97 -8.82 -6.61
CA VAL A 50 13.84 -10.01 -7.45
C VAL A 50 12.93 -11.05 -6.77
N ILE A 51 13.18 -11.34 -5.49
CA ILE A 51 12.33 -12.26 -4.71
C ILE A 51 10.88 -11.77 -4.68
N ARG A 52 10.66 -10.46 -4.51
CA ARG A 52 9.31 -9.88 -4.50
C ARG A 52 8.59 -10.04 -5.84
N VAL A 53 9.31 -9.90 -6.96
CA VAL A 53 8.72 -10.07 -8.30
C VAL A 53 8.39 -11.53 -8.55
N ILE A 54 9.33 -12.44 -8.28
CA ILE A 54 9.13 -13.89 -8.47
C ILE A 54 8.01 -14.39 -7.55
N GLY A 55 8.10 -14.08 -6.26
CA GLY A 55 7.08 -14.45 -5.28
C GLY A 55 5.71 -13.84 -5.58
N GLY A 56 5.66 -12.61 -6.07
CA GLY A 56 4.43 -11.95 -6.51
C GLY A 56 3.79 -12.63 -7.72
N LEU A 57 4.58 -13.01 -8.72
CA LEU A 57 4.14 -13.80 -9.88
C LEU A 57 3.63 -15.18 -9.44
N SER A 58 4.36 -15.86 -8.56
CA SER A 58 3.93 -17.15 -8.01
C SER A 58 2.60 -17.04 -7.26
N LEU A 59 2.41 -15.97 -6.50
CA LEU A 59 1.18 -15.71 -5.75
C LEU A 59 0.00 -15.42 -6.70
N LEU A 60 0.21 -14.63 -7.76
CA LEU A 60 -0.80 -14.41 -8.81
C LEU A 60 -1.20 -15.71 -9.52
N LEU A 61 -0.22 -16.56 -9.85
CA LEU A 61 -0.47 -17.87 -10.46
C LEU A 61 -1.27 -18.78 -9.52
N THR A 62 -0.98 -18.71 -8.22
CA THR A 62 -1.69 -19.48 -7.19
C THR A 62 -3.14 -19.02 -7.06
N ILE A 63 -3.39 -17.71 -6.98
CA ILE A 63 -4.75 -17.14 -6.87
C ILE A 63 -5.58 -17.39 -8.14
N SER A 64 -4.97 -17.28 -9.32
CA SER A 64 -5.66 -17.49 -10.60
C SER A 64 -5.95 -18.96 -10.91
N ASN A 65 -5.56 -19.90 -10.03
CA ASN A 65 -5.60 -21.36 -10.25
C ASN A 65 -4.84 -21.84 -11.51
N ASN A 66 -4.18 -20.94 -12.25
CA ASN A 66 -3.40 -21.28 -13.44
C ASN A 66 -2.17 -22.13 -13.12
N TYR A 67 -1.73 -22.17 -11.86
CA TYR A 67 -0.68 -23.08 -11.41
C TYR A 67 -1.07 -24.55 -11.60
N LEU A 68 -2.37 -24.91 -11.60
CA LEU A 68 -2.84 -26.29 -11.78
C LEU A 68 -2.51 -26.87 -13.16
N LEU A 69 -2.31 -26.01 -14.16
CA LEU A 69 -1.92 -26.42 -15.52
C LEU A 69 -0.43 -26.80 -15.62
N ALA A 70 0.37 -26.45 -14.61
CA ALA A 70 1.79 -26.78 -14.58
C ALA A 70 2.03 -28.22 -14.08
N PRO A 71 3.16 -28.86 -14.45
CA PRO A 71 3.60 -30.13 -13.88
C PRO A 71 3.67 -30.09 -12.35
N LYS A 72 3.32 -31.20 -11.66
CA LYS A 72 3.28 -31.28 -10.18
C LYS A 72 4.53 -30.75 -9.48
N PHE A 73 5.72 -31.02 -10.03
CA PHE A 73 6.97 -30.51 -9.48
C PHE A 73 7.04 -28.97 -9.49
N ILE A 74 6.61 -28.35 -10.59
CA ILE A 74 6.58 -26.90 -10.75
C ILE A 74 5.50 -26.28 -9.84
N GLN A 75 4.37 -26.97 -9.63
CA GLN A 75 3.34 -26.54 -8.68
C GLN A 75 3.90 -26.38 -7.27
N TYR A 76 4.66 -27.36 -6.76
CA TYR A 76 5.26 -27.27 -5.43
C TYR A 76 6.24 -26.10 -5.31
N ILE A 77 7.03 -25.83 -6.34
CA ILE A 77 7.96 -24.69 -6.37
C ILE A 77 7.19 -23.37 -6.33
N ILE A 78 6.16 -23.22 -7.17
CA ILE A 78 5.30 -22.02 -7.19
C ILE A 78 4.68 -21.80 -5.82
N PHE A 79 4.15 -22.86 -5.20
CA PHE A 79 3.51 -22.77 -3.89
C PHE A 79 4.50 -22.37 -2.79
N PHE A 80 5.72 -22.90 -2.82
CA PHE A 80 6.78 -22.55 -1.88
C PHE A 80 7.13 -21.05 -1.96
N PHE A 81 7.33 -20.52 -3.17
CA PHE A 81 7.60 -19.09 -3.35
C PHE A 81 6.41 -18.20 -2.98
N ALA A 82 5.18 -18.64 -3.28
CA ALA A 82 3.98 -17.91 -2.88
C ALA A 82 3.86 -17.83 -1.36
N LEU A 83 4.15 -18.92 -0.64
CA LEU A 83 4.09 -18.97 0.82
C LEU A 83 5.13 -18.06 1.46
N ILE A 84 6.38 -18.09 0.96
CA ILE A 84 7.44 -17.15 1.37
C ILE A 84 7.00 -15.70 1.15
N GLN A 85 6.38 -15.41 -0.01
CA GLN A 85 5.91 -14.07 -0.33
C GLN A 85 4.81 -13.59 0.62
N ILE A 86 3.88 -14.47 1.02
CA ILE A 86 2.82 -14.16 1.98
C ILE A 86 3.42 -13.81 3.34
N ILE A 87 4.34 -14.63 3.85
CA ILE A 87 5.03 -14.39 5.13
C ILE A 87 5.76 -13.05 5.07
N TRP A 88 6.49 -12.80 3.98
CA TRP A 88 7.21 -11.56 3.76
C TRP A 88 6.28 -10.34 3.79
N MET A 89 5.14 -10.42 3.08
CA MET A 89 4.12 -9.37 3.07
C MET A 89 3.58 -9.12 4.48
N PHE A 90 3.27 -10.18 5.21
CA PHE A 90 2.72 -10.08 6.55
C PHE A 90 3.68 -9.36 7.50
N ILE A 91 4.96 -9.76 7.53
CA ILE A 91 6.00 -9.12 8.34
C ILE A 91 6.15 -7.65 7.93
N TYR A 92 6.22 -7.36 6.63
CA TYR A 92 6.35 -5.99 6.12
C TYR A 92 5.19 -5.10 6.59
N TYR A 93 3.95 -5.54 6.43
CA TYR A 93 2.77 -4.77 6.84
C TYR A 93 2.66 -4.64 8.35
N PHE A 94 3.06 -5.66 9.10
CA PHE A 94 3.07 -5.61 10.56
C PHE A 94 4.02 -4.52 11.05
N ILE A 95 5.28 -4.54 10.61
CA ILE A 95 6.27 -3.54 11.03
C ILE A 95 5.85 -2.13 10.58
N LYS A 96 5.34 -1.98 9.36
CA LYS A 96 4.83 -0.71 8.85
C LYS A 96 3.69 -0.16 9.71
N THR A 97 2.75 -1.01 10.10
CA THR A 97 1.62 -0.62 10.96
C THR A 97 2.09 -0.19 12.34
N VAL A 98 2.97 -0.96 12.98
CA VAL A 98 3.53 -0.61 14.31
C VAL A 98 4.28 0.72 14.25
N TYR A 99 5.14 0.90 13.24
CA TYR A 99 5.88 2.15 13.07
C TYR A 99 4.97 3.34 12.72
N GLY A 100 3.91 3.11 11.93
CA GLY A 100 2.91 4.12 11.63
C GLY A 100 2.17 4.59 12.87
N ILE A 101 1.73 3.65 13.72
CA ILE A 101 1.09 3.95 15.01
C ILE A 101 2.06 4.72 15.92
N TYR A 102 3.32 4.28 16.03
CA TYR A 102 4.34 4.98 16.80
C TYR A 102 4.55 6.41 16.30
N THR A 103 4.64 6.60 14.99
CA THR A 103 4.84 7.93 14.38
C THR A 103 3.65 8.85 14.64
N LEU A 104 2.42 8.32 14.57
CA LEU A 104 1.19 9.07 14.89
C LEU A 104 1.15 9.54 16.35
N ILE A 105 1.57 8.71 17.29
CA ILE A 105 1.52 9.01 18.73
C ILE A 105 2.62 10.00 19.12
N TYR A 106 3.86 9.74 18.69
CA TYR A 106 5.04 10.44 19.20
C TYR A 106 5.54 11.58 18.31
N LYS A 107 5.21 11.58 17.01
CA LYS A 107 5.66 12.61 16.05
C LYS A 107 4.49 13.39 15.45
N LYS A 108 3.63 13.94 16.31
CA LYS A 108 2.49 14.81 15.89
C LYS A 108 2.92 16.00 15.04
N GLU A 109 4.17 16.46 15.16
CA GLU A 109 4.70 17.59 14.38
C GLU A 109 4.83 17.30 12.88
N VAL A 110 5.06 16.04 12.50
CA VAL A 110 5.15 15.63 11.07
C VAL A 110 3.80 15.74 10.37
N PHE A 111 2.70 15.73 11.14
CA PHE A 111 1.33 15.87 10.63
C PHE A 111 0.82 17.31 10.67
N LYS A 112 1.64 18.29 11.09
CA LYS A 112 1.25 19.71 11.02
C LYS A 112 1.25 20.16 9.56
N ILE A 113 0.05 20.39 9.04
CA ILE A 113 -0.18 21.08 7.77
C ILE A 113 0.53 22.44 7.86
N LYS A 114 1.59 22.67 7.07
CA LYS A 114 2.10 24.02 6.87
C LYS A 114 0.93 24.83 6.27
N LYS A 115 0.39 25.73 7.09
CA LYS A 115 -0.69 26.66 6.70
C LYS A 115 -0.23 27.54 5.56
#